data_AF-A0A931SUR8-F1
#
_entry.id   AF-A0A931SUR8-F1
#
_cell.length_a   1.000
_cell.length_b   1.000
_cell.length_c   1.000
_cell.angle_alpha   90.00
_cell.angle_beta   90.00
_cell.angle_gamma   90.00
#
_symmetry.space_group_name_H-M   'P 1'
#
loop_
_entity.id
_entity.type
_entity.pdbx_description
1 polymer ?
#
loop_
_entity_poly.entity_id
_entity_poly.type
_entity_poly.pdbx_seq_one_letter_code
_entity_poly.pdbx_strand_id
1 'polypeptide(L)'
;MNKIYVAVDNSPLSDACCTAAISLARAFGSHVVGAHVYAARMHERRFRQLEATLPEDYLEDNELERQRTIHDSLISLGLQLISDSYLDALERRCQGAEVPFARTTFDGKNWEKLVGAINGGGYNLVILGARGHGALRPDAIGSVCLRVLRRTKTDTLVIKEPEAFLDGAGRGILVALDGSQEAFGALQVALALGKAYRRPVEAVAAYDPYFHYTVFQSMVLVLSPEAAKVFRFKEQERLHEEIIDTGLARLYQTHLEVARRIAEAEGMNLKTTLLAGRAADEVLKYGEKVNPWMLLLGRIGIHSQEEMDIGSVTEHLVRTAPCNVLVGSRRFMPPMELWGRSSLKWTEEANASLSRVPTEYQGAMRLLIHRLALERGHSVVTASLVSEAAASLRPARGAAESMHEAALTVALQALHPEAGTIYLCNGCGHASREIRPTICPVCKAPGEGFLTVEAAELEAAARRQGGVEVEEAFDGRRLRWARAALGALRAVDDPGQRRRMRLRVEKEARLKKLSVITLELTHHVLQEAPGANVSQPQPSLDAQETGKTP
;
A
#
# COMPACT_ATOMS: atom_id res chain seq x y z
N MET A 1 12.90 -1.25 9.69
CA MET A 1 13.77 -1.44 8.51
C MET A 1 14.69 -2.58 8.87
N ASN A 2 14.69 -3.69 8.12
CA ASN A 2 15.33 -4.92 8.59
C ASN A 2 16.54 -5.31 7.74
N LYS A 3 16.52 -4.95 6.44
CA LYS A 3 17.58 -5.32 5.47
C LYS A 3 17.88 -4.16 4.51
N ILE A 4 19.14 -3.70 4.51
CA ILE A 4 19.66 -2.61 3.69
C ILE A 4 20.58 -3.20 2.62
N TYR A 5 20.34 -2.88 1.36
CA TYR A 5 21.18 -3.27 0.23
C TYR A 5 22.08 -2.12 -0.19
N VAL A 6 23.37 -2.38 -0.38
CA VAL A 6 24.36 -1.38 -0.79
C VAL A 6 25.11 -1.90 -2.00
N ALA A 7 25.02 -1.19 -3.12
CA ALA A 7 25.89 -1.48 -4.26
C ALA A 7 27.21 -0.74 -4.08
N VAL A 8 28.32 -1.47 -4.11
CA VAL A 8 29.65 -0.90 -3.96
C VAL A 8 30.42 -0.93 -5.27
N ASP A 9 31.21 0.09 -5.55
CA ASP A 9 32.15 0.14 -6.68
C ASP A 9 33.48 0.81 -6.33
N ASN A 10 33.71 1.11 -5.04
CA ASN A 10 34.88 1.81 -4.49
C ASN A 10 35.04 3.28 -4.95
N SER A 11 34.03 3.84 -5.62
CA SER A 11 34.00 5.28 -5.90
C SER A 11 33.73 6.10 -4.63
N PRO A 12 34.06 7.40 -4.60
CA PRO A 12 33.80 8.24 -3.42
C PRO A 12 32.34 8.23 -2.94
N LEU A 13 31.38 8.20 -3.87
CA LEU A 13 29.96 8.11 -3.50
C LEU A 13 29.58 6.71 -3.03
N SER A 14 30.16 5.66 -3.61
CA SER A 14 29.98 4.29 -3.10
C SER A 14 30.53 4.15 -1.68
N ASP A 15 31.68 4.73 -1.36
CA ASP A 15 32.22 4.68 0.00
C ASP A 15 31.34 5.44 0.99
N ALA A 16 30.77 6.57 0.57
CA ALA A 16 29.75 7.28 1.35
C ALA A 16 28.47 6.47 1.52
N CYS A 17 28.08 5.63 0.55
CA CYS A 17 26.97 4.69 0.70
C CYS A 17 27.24 3.67 1.82
N CYS A 18 28.47 3.17 1.93
CA CYS A 18 28.89 2.30 3.02
C CYS A 18 28.74 3.01 4.38
N THR A 19 29.16 4.28 4.47
CA THR A 19 28.99 5.11 5.68
C THR A 19 27.51 5.26 6.05
N ALA A 20 26.68 5.63 5.08
CA ALA A 20 25.25 5.80 5.27
C ALA A 20 24.57 4.50 5.70
N ALA A 21 24.92 3.38 5.07
CA ALA A 21 24.36 2.07 5.37
C ALA A 21 24.65 1.61 6.80
N ILE A 22 25.90 1.75 7.26
CA ILE A 22 26.30 1.38 8.62
C ILE A 22 25.60 2.30 9.63
N SER A 23 25.55 3.61 9.35
CA SER A 23 24.86 4.58 10.20
C SER A 23 23.38 4.23 10.37
N LEU A 24 22.68 3.98 9.26
CA LEU A 24 21.26 3.60 9.26
C LEU A 24 21.04 2.24 9.92
N ALA A 25 21.90 1.27 9.65
CA ALA A 25 21.82 -0.05 10.26
C ALA A 25 21.94 0.00 11.78
N ARG A 26 22.86 0.82 12.32
CA ARG A 26 22.98 1.04 13.77
C ARG A 26 21.75 1.74 14.35
N ALA A 27 21.23 2.75 13.65
CA ALA A 27 20.08 3.51 14.12
C ALA A 27 18.78 2.67 14.17
N PHE A 28 18.62 1.70 13.27
CA PHE A 28 17.38 0.92 13.12
C PHE A 28 17.53 -0.58 13.38
N GLY A 29 18.70 -1.07 13.79
CA GLY A 29 18.97 -2.49 14.02
C GLY A 29 18.86 -3.34 12.75
N SER A 30 19.30 -2.82 11.61
CA SER A 30 19.18 -3.49 10.30
C SER A 30 20.40 -4.32 9.94
N HIS A 31 20.22 -5.28 9.04
CA HIS A 31 21.30 -6.05 8.41
C HIS A 31 21.75 -5.35 7.12
N VAL A 32 23.05 -5.29 6.87
CA VAL A 32 23.63 -4.73 5.64
C VAL A 32 23.99 -5.85 4.68
N VAL A 33 23.58 -5.72 3.42
CA VAL A 33 23.98 -6.59 2.32
C VAL A 33 24.78 -5.78 1.31
N GLY A 34 26.08 -6.03 1.24
CA GLY A 34 26.97 -5.44 0.25
C GLY A 34 26.95 -6.23 -1.05
N ALA A 35 26.87 -5.54 -2.18
CA ALA A 35 26.92 -6.18 -3.48
C ALA A 35 27.83 -5.47 -4.47
N HIS A 36 28.56 -6.25 -5.27
CA HIS A 36 29.34 -5.75 -6.39
C HIS A 36 29.03 -6.57 -7.65
N VAL A 37 29.03 -5.90 -8.81
CA VAL A 37 28.87 -6.55 -10.11
C VAL A 37 30.10 -6.26 -10.95
N TYR A 38 30.76 -7.31 -11.39
CA TYR A 38 31.87 -7.26 -12.33
C TYR A 38 31.46 -7.86 -13.68
N ALA A 39 32.28 -7.68 -14.71
CA ALA A 39 31.91 -7.88 -16.10
C ALA A 39 32.90 -8.79 -16.86
N ALA A 40 33.29 -9.93 -16.27
CA ALA A 40 34.33 -10.80 -16.82
C ALA A 40 33.97 -11.31 -18.22
N ARG A 41 32.76 -11.88 -18.39
CA ARG A 41 32.29 -12.39 -19.70
C ARG A 41 32.19 -11.32 -20.79
N MET A 42 31.90 -10.08 -20.40
CA MET A 42 31.82 -8.99 -21.38
C MET A 42 33.21 -8.56 -21.85
N HIS A 43 34.19 -8.58 -20.93
CA HIS A 43 35.58 -8.31 -21.25
C HIS A 43 36.15 -9.38 -22.18
N GLU A 44 35.92 -10.66 -21.87
CA GLU A 44 36.27 -11.80 -22.71
C GLU A 44 35.72 -11.66 -24.13
N ARG A 45 34.43 -11.31 -24.28
CA ARG A 45 33.83 -11.08 -25.61
C ARG A 45 34.53 -9.97 -26.38
N ARG A 46 34.96 -8.89 -25.71
CA ARG A 46 35.68 -7.79 -26.36
C ARG A 46 37.10 -8.20 -26.75
N PHE A 47 37.79 -8.96 -25.90
CA PHE A 47 39.09 -9.53 -26.21
C PHE A 47 39.04 -10.37 -27.48
N ARG A 48 38.06 -11.30 -27.59
CA ARG A 48 37.87 -12.12 -28.79
C ARG A 48 37.61 -11.30 -30.07
N GLN A 49 36.94 -10.15 -29.95
CA GLN A 49 36.72 -9.25 -31.10
C GLN A 49 37.98 -8.50 -31.54
N LEU A 50 38.96 -8.35 -30.65
CA LEU A 50 40.24 -7.69 -30.93
C LEU A 50 41.30 -8.64 -31.48
N GLU A 51 41.05 -9.96 -31.46
CA GLU A 51 42.00 -10.97 -31.97
C GLU A 51 42.47 -10.65 -33.40
N ALA A 52 41.57 -10.18 -34.27
CA ALA A 52 41.89 -9.79 -35.65
C ALA A 52 42.81 -8.56 -35.77
N THR A 53 43.05 -7.83 -34.68
CA THR A 53 43.93 -6.65 -34.64
C THR A 53 45.29 -6.93 -34.01
N LEU A 54 45.52 -8.19 -33.57
CA LEU A 54 46.80 -8.60 -33.00
C LEU A 54 47.89 -8.68 -34.09
N PRO A 55 49.17 -8.46 -33.74
CA PRO A 55 50.28 -8.65 -34.67
C PRO A 55 50.35 -10.10 -35.19
N GLU A 56 50.95 -10.31 -36.37
CA GLU A 56 50.97 -11.62 -37.06
C GLU A 56 51.51 -12.77 -36.19
N ASP A 57 52.56 -12.51 -35.39
CA ASP A 57 53.16 -13.48 -34.46
C ASP A 57 52.17 -14.03 -33.41
N TYR A 58 51.07 -13.33 -33.16
CA TYR A 58 50.03 -13.69 -32.19
C TYR A 58 48.77 -14.30 -32.83
N LEU A 59 48.72 -14.41 -34.17
CA LEU A 59 47.59 -14.97 -34.92
C LEU A 59 47.74 -16.47 -35.20
N GLU A 60 48.83 -17.10 -34.76
CA GLU A 60 48.98 -18.55 -34.83
C GLU A 60 47.96 -19.25 -33.92
N ASP A 61 47.29 -20.30 -34.42
CA ASP A 61 46.19 -21.00 -33.72
C ASP A 61 46.54 -21.41 -32.28
N ASN A 62 47.74 -21.95 -32.06
CA ASN A 62 48.19 -22.38 -30.73
C ASN A 62 48.41 -21.20 -29.78
N GLU A 63 48.93 -20.08 -30.29
CA GLU A 63 49.22 -18.89 -29.47
C GLU A 63 47.92 -18.12 -29.17
N LEU A 64 46.95 -18.09 -30.09
CA LEU A 64 45.61 -17.56 -29.84
C LEU A 64 44.89 -18.33 -28.73
N GLU A 65 44.87 -19.67 -28.80
CA GLU A 65 44.20 -20.50 -27.80
C GLU A 65 44.85 -20.39 -26.41
N ARG A 66 46.19 -20.28 -26.40
CA ARG A 66 46.97 -20.00 -25.19
C ARG A 66 46.62 -18.62 -24.62
N GLN A 67 46.57 -17.58 -25.45
CA GLN A 67 46.20 -16.23 -25.01
C GLN A 67 44.79 -16.18 -24.44
N ARG A 68 43.81 -16.82 -25.07
CA ARG A 68 42.43 -16.94 -24.54
C ARG A 68 42.44 -17.56 -23.15
N THR A 69 43.10 -18.70 -22.99
CA THR A 69 43.17 -19.41 -21.70
C THR A 69 43.82 -18.56 -20.59
N ILE A 70 44.95 -17.92 -20.91
CA ILE A 70 45.67 -17.05 -19.95
C ILE A 70 44.84 -15.82 -19.61
N HIS A 71 44.28 -15.15 -20.62
CA HIS A 71 43.48 -13.95 -20.42
C HIS A 71 42.21 -14.24 -19.61
N ASP A 72 41.48 -15.30 -19.94
CA ASP A 72 40.23 -15.65 -19.27
C ASP A 72 40.46 -15.98 -17.79
N SER A 73 41.54 -16.72 -17.49
CA SER A 73 41.91 -17.03 -16.10
C SER A 73 42.37 -15.80 -15.33
N LEU A 74 43.27 -14.99 -15.89
CA LEU A 74 43.82 -13.80 -15.23
C LEU A 74 42.76 -12.71 -15.01
N ILE A 75 41.93 -12.43 -16.02
CA ILE A 75 40.93 -11.38 -15.92
C ILE A 75 39.76 -11.81 -15.04
N SER A 76 39.28 -13.05 -15.17
CA SER A 76 38.17 -13.51 -14.31
C SER A 76 38.59 -13.51 -12.85
N LEU A 77 39.77 -14.07 -12.54
CA LEU A 77 40.32 -14.07 -11.19
C LEU A 77 40.62 -12.63 -10.72
N GLY A 78 41.23 -11.80 -11.56
CA GLY A 78 41.56 -10.41 -11.23
C GLY A 78 40.34 -9.56 -10.91
N LEU A 79 39.30 -9.61 -11.76
CA LEU A 79 38.05 -8.88 -11.54
C LEU A 79 37.30 -9.39 -10.31
N GLN A 80 37.31 -10.70 -10.06
CA GLN A 80 36.73 -11.27 -8.85
C GLN A 80 37.48 -10.81 -7.59
N LEU A 81 38.81 -10.85 -7.58
CA LEU A 81 39.64 -10.37 -6.47
C LEU A 81 39.41 -8.88 -6.17
N ILE A 82 39.30 -8.04 -7.22
CA ILE A 82 38.96 -6.62 -7.06
C ILE A 82 37.57 -6.48 -6.41
N SER A 83 36.59 -7.24 -6.90
CA SER A 83 35.22 -7.23 -6.36
C SER A 83 35.19 -7.62 -4.88
N ASP A 84 35.90 -8.69 -4.53
CA ASP A 84 36.00 -9.18 -3.16
C ASP A 84 36.70 -8.15 -2.26
N SER A 85 37.74 -7.48 -2.75
CA SER A 85 38.46 -6.44 -2.00
C SER A 85 37.58 -5.25 -1.61
N TYR A 86 36.63 -4.86 -2.49
CA TYR A 86 35.67 -3.78 -2.21
C TYR A 86 34.69 -4.19 -1.11
N LEU A 87 34.25 -5.46 -1.13
CA LEU A 87 33.36 -6.01 -0.12
C LEU A 87 34.07 -6.27 1.20
N ASP A 88 35.35 -6.64 1.19
CA ASP A 88 36.18 -6.79 2.39
C ASP A 88 36.31 -5.46 3.14
N ALA A 89 36.45 -4.36 2.41
CA ALA A 89 36.51 -3.03 3.01
C ALA A 89 35.20 -2.69 3.74
N LEU A 90 34.04 -2.97 3.12
CA LEU A 90 32.73 -2.77 3.76
C LEU A 90 32.52 -3.73 4.93
N GLU A 91 32.89 -5.01 4.80
CA GLU A 91 32.75 -6.00 5.88
C GLU A 91 33.54 -5.59 7.12
N ARG A 92 34.81 -5.19 6.96
CA ARG A 92 35.64 -4.70 8.07
C ARG A 92 35.00 -3.50 8.78
N ARG A 93 34.41 -2.58 8.02
CA ARG A 93 33.69 -1.42 8.58
C ARG A 93 32.42 -1.83 9.32
N CYS A 94 31.67 -2.81 8.80
CA CYS A 94 30.48 -3.35 9.49
C CYS A 94 30.85 -4.09 10.77
N GLN A 95 31.92 -4.90 10.75
CA GLN A 95 32.43 -5.60 11.93
C GLN A 95 32.86 -4.62 13.02
N GLY A 96 33.63 -3.58 12.68
CA GLY A 96 34.04 -2.54 13.62
C GLY A 96 32.88 -1.70 14.17
N ALA A 97 31.72 -1.75 13.53
CA ALA A 97 30.50 -1.06 13.93
C ALA A 97 29.45 -2.01 14.56
N GLU A 98 29.78 -3.30 14.73
CA GLU A 98 28.89 -4.36 15.23
C GLU A 98 27.58 -4.50 14.42
N VAL A 99 27.65 -4.27 13.10
CA VAL A 99 26.52 -4.37 12.19
C VAL A 99 26.54 -5.73 11.47
N PRO A 100 25.44 -6.51 11.48
CA PRO A 100 25.35 -7.74 10.72
C PRO A 100 25.55 -7.50 9.22
N PHE A 101 26.46 -8.26 8.61
CA PHE A 101 26.85 -8.09 7.21
C PHE A 101 26.70 -9.39 6.42
N ALA A 102 26.20 -9.28 5.19
CA ALA A 102 26.28 -10.31 4.17
C ALA A 102 26.81 -9.70 2.87
N ARG A 103 27.49 -10.50 2.05
CA ARG A 103 28.04 -10.06 0.77
C ARG A 103 27.47 -10.87 -0.40
N THR A 104 27.41 -10.27 -1.58
CA THR A 104 27.05 -10.97 -2.81
C THR A 104 27.79 -10.38 -4.01
N THR A 105 28.44 -11.23 -4.80
CA THR A 105 29.11 -10.84 -6.05
C THR A 105 28.35 -11.40 -7.25
N PHE A 106 28.36 -10.66 -8.36
CA PHE A 106 27.72 -11.09 -9.60
C PHE A 106 28.62 -10.82 -10.80
N ASP A 107 28.63 -11.76 -11.74
CA ASP A 107 29.20 -11.55 -13.08
C ASP A 107 28.08 -11.17 -14.08
N GLY A 108 28.23 -10.04 -14.75
CA GLY A 108 27.37 -9.61 -15.84
C GLY A 108 27.26 -8.09 -15.99
N LYS A 109 26.13 -7.65 -16.56
CA LYS A 109 25.84 -6.21 -16.67
C LYS A 109 25.36 -5.66 -15.34
N ASN A 110 26.04 -4.62 -14.85
CA ASN A 110 25.85 -4.04 -13.51
C ASN A 110 24.36 -3.83 -13.16
N TRP A 111 23.68 -2.97 -13.90
CA TRP A 111 22.28 -2.63 -13.58
C TRP A 111 21.33 -3.83 -13.65
N GLU A 112 21.54 -4.79 -14.56
CA GLU A 112 20.67 -5.97 -14.71
C GLU A 112 20.78 -6.88 -13.49
N LYS A 113 22.01 -7.16 -13.05
CA LYS A 113 22.26 -7.99 -11.86
C LYS A 113 21.81 -7.31 -10.58
N LEU A 114 22.06 -6.02 -10.42
CA LEU A 114 21.58 -5.25 -9.27
C LEU A 114 20.05 -5.25 -9.20
N VAL A 115 19.35 -4.97 -10.30
CA VAL A 115 17.88 -4.99 -10.33
C VAL A 115 17.33 -6.38 -9.98
N GLY A 116 17.89 -7.44 -10.57
CA GLY A 116 17.47 -8.81 -10.28
C GLY A 116 17.67 -9.17 -8.81
N ALA A 117 18.82 -8.82 -8.24
CA ALA A 117 19.12 -9.05 -6.83
C ALA A 117 18.17 -8.27 -5.92
N ILE A 118 17.94 -6.98 -6.19
CA ILE A 118 17.09 -6.10 -5.37
C ILE A 118 15.65 -6.62 -5.36
N ASN A 119 15.08 -6.90 -6.54
CA ASN A 119 13.69 -7.35 -6.65
C ASN A 119 13.48 -8.75 -6.05
N GLY A 120 14.50 -9.61 -6.04
CA GLY A 120 14.43 -10.96 -5.45
C GLY A 120 14.81 -11.06 -3.97
N GLY A 121 15.44 -10.03 -3.39
CA GLY A 121 16.14 -10.15 -2.10
C GLY A 121 15.41 -9.63 -0.86
N GLY A 122 14.18 -9.11 -1.01
CA GLY A 122 13.33 -8.66 0.10
C GLY A 122 13.89 -7.48 0.90
N TYR A 123 14.59 -6.56 0.25
CA TYR A 123 15.21 -5.41 0.90
C TYR A 123 14.19 -4.31 1.23
N ASN A 124 14.43 -3.58 2.32
CA ASN A 124 13.62 -2.43 2.70
C ASN A 124 14.20 -1.11 2.18
N LEU A 125 15.52 -1.04 2.04
CA LEU A 125 16.23 0.14 1.56
C LEU A 125 17.35 -0.29 0.62
N VAL A 126 17.49 0.42 -0.49
CA VAL A 126 18.62 0.34 -1.41
C VAL A 126 19.41 1.63 -1.30
N ILE A 127 20.73 1.56 -1.13
CA ILE A 127 21.61 2.72 -1.10
C ILE A 127 22.54 2.66 -2.31
N LEU A 128 22.53 3.74 -3.11
CA LEU A 128 23.32 3.86 -4.33
C LEU A 128 24.03 5.20 -4.36
N GLY A 129 25.27 5.19 -4.85
CA GLY A 129 25.95 6.42 -5.23
C GLY A 129 25.28 7.00 -6.48
N ALA A 130 25.10 8.32 -6.52
CA ALA A 130 24.54 8.98 -7.69
C ALA A 130 25.41 8.77 -8.94
N ARG A 131 26.69 8.47 -8.77
CA ARG A 131 27.67 8.20 -9.84
C ARG A 131 28.76 7.25 -9.36
N GLY A 132 29.42 6.59 -10.31
CA GLY A 132 30.59 5.74 -10.08
C GLY A 132 31.85 6.32 -10.72
N HIS A 133 32.90 5.51 -10.89
CA HIS A 133 34.21 5.94 -11.41
C HIS A 133 34.19 6.52 -12.85
N GLY A 134 33.20 6.17 -13.68
CA GLY A 134 33.10 6.63 -15.08
C GLY A 134 32.40 7.98 -15.28
N ALA A 135 32.22 8.78 -14.21
CA ALA A 135 31.47 10.03 -14.29
C ALA A 135 32.26 11.13 -14.99
N LEU A 136 31.83 11.52 -16.20
CA LEU A 136 32.43 12.63 -16.96
C LEU A 136 31.96 14.01 -16.48
N ARG A 137 30.79 14.08 -15.85
CA ARG A 137 30.14 15.32 -15.41
C ARG A 137 29.83 15.25 -13.92
N PRO A 138 30.25 16.24 -13.11
CA PRO A 138 30.03 16.19 -11.67
C PRO A 138 28.56 16.28 -11.25
N ASP A 139 27.76 16.98 -12.05
CA ASP A 139 26.34 17.30 -11.87
C ASP A 139 25.39 16.21 -12.39
N ALA A 140 25.91 15.21 -13.12
CA ALA A 140 25.07 14.20 -13.77
C ALA A 140 24.82 12.97 -12.88
N ILE A 141 23.63 12.38 -13.02
CA ILE A 141 23.33 11.06 -12.44
C ILE A 141 23.84 9.94 -13.35
N GLY A 142 24.46 8.94 -12.74
CA GLY A 142 25.02 7.77 -13.39
C GLY A 142 23.95 6.87 -14.00
N SER A 143 24.29 6.24 -15.13
CA SER A 143 23.37 5.36 -15.88
C SER A 143 22.94 4.14 -15.06
N VAL A 144 23.81 3.57 -14.22
CA VAL A 144 23.48 2.44 -13.35
C VAL A 144 22.47 2.87 -12.28
N CYS A 145 22.72 3.98 -11.58
CA CYS A 145 21.82 4.51 -10.56
C CYS A 145 20.41 4.73 -11.13
N LEU A 146 20.30 5.42 -12.27
CA LEU A 146 19.01 5.68 -12.90
C LEU A 146 18.30 4.40 -13.37
N ARG A 147 19.03 3.46 -13.98
CA ARG A 147 18.43 2.21 -14.46
C ARG A 147 17.91 1.33 -13.32
N VAL A 148 18.64 1.29 -12.21
CA VAL A 148 18.22 0.59 -10.99
C VAL A 148 17.00 1.30 -10.38
N LEU A 149 17.05 2.62 -10.25
CA LEU A 149 15.95 3.41 -9.71
C LEU A 149 14.66 3.18 -10.53
N ARG A 150 14.71 3.22 -11.86
CA ARG A 150 13.54 2.99 -12.74
C ARG A 150 13.01 1.56 -12.78
N ARG A 151 13.70 0.58 -12.19
CA ARG A 151 13.34 -0.86 -12.33
C ARG A 151 13.18 -1.58 -11.00
N THR A 152 13.22 -0.84 -9.90
CA THR A 152 13.06 -1.36 -8.55
C THR A 152 11.92 -0.60 -7.86
N LYS A 153 11.18 -1.31 -7.02
CA LYS A 153 10.06 -0.76 -6.21
C LYS A 153 10.41 -0.70 -4.73
N THR A 154 11.70 -0.71 -4.40
CA THR A 154 12.21 -0.56 -3.04
C THR A 154 12.56 0.90 -2.77
N ASP A 155 12.40 1.34 -1.52
CA ASP A 155 12.88 2.66 -1.10
C ASP A 155 14.36 2.78 -1.44
N THR A 156 14.74 3.86 -2.11
CA THR A 156 16.10 4.02 -2.64
C THR A 156 16.69 5.35 -2.17
N LEU A 157 17.79 5.29 -1.42
CA LEU A 157 18.61 6.44 -1.05
C LEU A 157 19.72 6.63 -2.08
N VAL A 158 19.69 7.76 -2.77
CA VAL A 158 20.71 8.21 -3.71
C VAL A 158 21.65 9.17 -3.00
N ILE A 159 22.89 8.73 -2.77
CA ILE A 159 23.95 9.54 -2.16
C ILE A 159 24.57 10.44 -3.23
N LYS A 160 24.43 11.75 -3.06
CA LYS A 160 25.03 12.80 -3.90
C LYS A 160 26.15 13.54 -3.15
N GLU A 161 26.05 13.61 -1.82
CA GLU A 161 26.96 14.33 -0.95
C GLU A 161 27.68 13.36 0.01
N PRO A 162 29.00 13.11 -0.18
CA PRO A 162 29.75 12.14 0.63
C PRO A 162 29.77 12.46 2.12
N GLU A 163 29.87 13.74 2.45
CA GLU A 163 30.09 14.24 3.82
C GLU A 163 28.82 14.26 4.67
N ALA A 164 27.65 14.09 4.05
CA ALA A 164 26.36 14.27 4.73
C ALA A 164 26.16 13.31 5.91
N PHE A 165 26.69 12.08 5.86
CA PHE A 165 26.58 11.12 6.97
C PHE A 165 27.73 11.20 7.97
N LEU A 166 28.69 12.11 7.74
CA LEU A 166 29.81 12.42 8.63
C LEU A 166 29.54 13.66 9.49
N ASP A 167 28.62 14.54 9.07
CA ASP A 167 28.26 15.76 9.80
C ASP A 167 27.46 15.48 11.10
N GLY A 168 27.95 16.03 12.22
CA GLY A 168 27.35 15.83 13.56
C GLY A 168 26.26 16.85 13.94
N ALA A 169 26.22 18.01 13.28
CA ALA A 169 25.23 19.07 13.53
C ALA A 169 24.35 19.24 12.27
N GLY A 170 23.11 18.75 12.36
CA GLY A 170 22.43 18.32 11.16
C GLY A 170 21.51 19.35 10.51
N ARG A 171 21.80 19.70 9.25
CA ARG A 171 20.80 20.19 8.30
C ARG A 171 19.50 19.38 8.42
N GLY A 172 18.37 20.03 8.22
CA GLY A 172 17.05 19.42 8.35
C GLY A 172 16.75 18.40 7.24
N ILE A 173 15.67 17.64 7.43
CA ILE A 173 15.10 16.74 6.45
C ILE A 173 13.96 17.45 5.73
N LEU A 174 13.94 17.43 4.40
CA LEU A 174 12.86 17.98 3.59
C LEU A 174 12.02 16.86 2.96
N VAL A 175 10.70 16.92 3.05
CA VAL A 175 9.76 16.00 2.40
C VAL A 175 8.88 16.77 1.43
N ALA A 176 8.75 16.31 0.19
CA ALA A 176 7.74 16.85 -0.72
C ALA A 176 6.46 16.01 -0.71
N LEU A 177 5.31 16.69 -0.62
CA LEU A 177 3.99 16.09 -0.55
C LEU A 177 3.10 16.55 -1.70
N ASP A 178 2.43 15.59 -2.33
CA ASP A 178 1.42 15.81 -3.36
C ASP A 178 0.06 15.17 -3.04
N GLY A 179 -0.06 14.56 -1.84
CA GLY A 179 -1.26 13.83 -1.41
C GLY A 179 -1.30 12.36 -1.81
N SER A 180 -0.31 11.87 -2.58
CA SER A 180 -0.21 10.45 -2.93
C SER A 180 0.16 9.58 -1.73
N GLN A 181 -0.17 8.28 -1.82
CA GLN A 181 0.18 7.31 -0.78
C GLN A 181 1.69 7.17 -0.60
N GLU A 182 2.47 7.34 -1.66
CA GLU A 182 3.93 7.22 -1.61
C GLU A 182 4.58 8.47 -1.01
N ALA A 183 4.00 9.65 -1.24
CA ALA A 183 4.42 10.88 -0.56
C ALA A 183 4.18 10.79 0.96
N PHE A 184 3.03 10.30 1.40
CA PHE A 184 2.78 10.06 2.82
C PHE A 184 3.63 8.92 3.40
N GLY A 185 3.97 7.91 2.61
CA GLY A 185 4.96 6.89 2.99
C GLY A 185 6.35 7.50 3.20
N ALA A 186 6.77 8.40 2.31
CA ALA A 186 8.02 9.15 2.43
C ALA A 186 8.03 10.04 3.68
N LEU A 187 6.90 10.66 4.05
CA LEU A 187 6.76 11.39 5.31
C LEU A 187 7.02 10.51 6.53
N GLN A 188 6.45 9.30 6.59
CA GLN A 188 6.71 8.38 7.71
C GLN A 188 8.20 8.05 7.84
N VAL A 189 8.89 7.85 6.71
CA VAL A 189 10.33 7.60 6.69
C VAL A 189 11.10 8.82 7.20
N ALA A 190 10.71 10.04 6.78
CA ALA A 190 11.36 11.26 7.26
C ALA A 190 11.19 11.48 8.75
N LEU A 191 10.00 11.23 9.32
CA LEU A 191 9.76 11.34 10.75
C LEU A 191 10.59 10.32 11.54
N ALA A 192 10.65 9.07 11.07
CA ALA A 192 11.49 8.05 11.67
C ALA A 192 12.99 8.43 11.66
N LEU A 193 13.48 8.95 10.53
CA LEU A 193 14.85 9.46 10.40
C LEU A 193 15.09 10.68 11.30
N GLY A 194 14.14 11.62 11.33
CA GLY A 194 14.21 12.82 12.17
C GLY A 194 14.32 12.47 13.65
N LYS A 195 13.59 11.46 14.14
CA LYS A 195 13.73 10.94 15.51
C LYS A 195 15.09 10.29 15.74
N ALA A 196 15.48 9.37 14.86
CA ALA A 196 16.71 8.58 15.01
C ALA A 196 17.97 9.47 15.03
N TYR A 197 18.00 10.49 14.17
CA TYR A 197 19.14 11.40 14.03
C TYR A 197 18.96 12.75 14.74
N ARG A 198 17.83 12.95 15.42
CA ARG A 198 17.45 14.23 16.07
C ARG A 198 17.55 15.43 15.13
N ARG A 199 17.08 15.26 13.89
CA ARG A 199 17.07 16.30 12.85
C ARG A 199 15.66 16.88 12.67
N PRO A 200 15.51 18.20 12.47
CA PRO A 200 14.21 18.79 12.19
C PRO A 200 13.67 18.29 10.85
N VAL A 201 12.36 18.08 10.77
CA VAL A 201 11.67 17.67 9.54
C VAL A 201 10.79 18.81 9.07
N GLU A 202 10.85 19.10 7.78
CA GLU A 202 10.00 20.07 7.10
C GLU A 202 9.29 19.43 5.91
N ALA A 203 7.99 19.70 5.77
CA ALA A 203 7.19 19.27 4.64
C ALA A 203 6.89 20.43 3.70
N VAL A 204 7.05 20.22 2.40
CA VAL A 204 6.67 21.16 1.35
C VAL A 204 5.63 20.54 0.44
N ALA A 205 4.73 21.37 -0.06
CA ALA A 205 3.77 20.99 -1.08
C ALA A 205 3.78 22.08 -2.14
N ALA A 206 3.77 21.71 -3.42
CA ALA A 206 3.83 22.65 -4.52
C ALA A 206 2.66 22.45 -5.48
N TYR A 207 2.03 23.55 -5.88
CA TYR A 207 0.95 23.57 -6.86
C TYR A 207 1.25 24.62 -7.93
N ASP A 208 0.88 24.36 -9.19
CA ASP A 208 1.18 25.26 -10.31
C ASP A 208 -0.09 26.05 -10.70
N PRO A 209 -0.25 27.30 -10.21
CA PRO A 209 -1.34 28.16 -10.65
C PRO A 209 -1.12 28.71 -12.07
N TYR A 210 0.07 28.57 -12.65
CA TYR A 210 0.44 29.25 -13.90
C TYR A 210 0.36 28.35 -15.14
N PHE A 211 0.24 27.03 -14.94
CA PHE A 211 0.25 26.06 -16.04
C PHE A 211 -0.85 26.32 -17.07
N HIS A 212 -2.07 26.58 -16.62
CA HIS A 212 -3.22 26.77 -17.50
C HIS A 212 -3.06 28.01 -18.38
N TYR A 213 -2.48 29.10 -17.87
CA TYR A 213 -2.15 30.29 -18.68
C TYR A 213 -1.19 29.98 -19.82
N THR A 214 -0.16 29.18 -19.55
CA THR A 214 0.84 28.81 -20.56
C THR A 214 0.17 28.01 -21.70
N VAL A 215 -0.72 27.08 -21.34
CA VAL A 215 -1.51 26.32 -22.30
C VAL A 215 -2.47 27.23 -23.07
N PHE A 216 -3.23 28.09 -22.40
CA PHE A 216 -4.16 29.01 -23.07
C PHE A 216 -3.46 29.94 -24.05
N GLN A 217 -2.32 30.53 -23.68
CA GLN A 217 -1.53 31.38 -24.58
C GLN A 217 -1.06 30.62 -25.81
N SER A 218 -0.62 29.36 -25.67
CA SER A 218 -0.24 28.53 -26.82
C SER A 218 -1.44 28.17 -27.71
N MET A 219 -2.62 27.93 -27.14
CA MET A 219 -3.83 27.60 -27.91
C MET A 219 -4.35 28.79 -28.71
N VAL A 220 -4.29 30.01 -28.15
CA VAL A 220 -4.68 31.24 -28.86
C VAL A 220 -3.92 31.42 -30.18
N LEU A 221 -2.66 30.97 -30.24
CA LEU A 221 -1.83 31.08 -31.45
C LEU A 221 -2.18 30.07 -32.55
N VAL A 222 -2.94 29.02 -32.23
CA VAL A 222 -3.20 27.88 -33.13
C VAL A 222 -4.69 27.73 -33.46
N LEU A 223 -5.58 28.36 -32.70
CA LEU A 223 -7.03 28.26 -32.91
C LEU A 223 -7.52 29.05 -34.12
N SER A 224 -8.47 28.48 -34.85
CA SER A 224 -9.18 29.20 -35.92
C SER A 224 -10.03 30.33 -35.33
N PRO A 225 -10.35 31.38 -36.12
CA PRO A 225 -11.21 32.48 -35.68
C PRO A 225 -12.58 32.03 -35.15
N GLU A 226 -13.13 30.94 -35.70
CA GLU A 226 -14.40 30.35 -35.28
C GLU A 226 -14.28 29.62 -33.94
N ALA A 227 -13.22 28.84 -33.75
CA ALA A 227 -12.96 28.11 -32.51
C ALA A 227 -12.63 29.06 -31.35
N ALA A 228 -11.89 30.14 -31.63
CA ALA A 228 -11.56 31.17 -30.64
C ALA A 228 -12.81 31.89 -30.08
N LYS A 229 -13.83 32.10 -30.91
CA LYS A 229 -15.11 32.71 -30.48
C LYS A 229 -15.92 31.81 -29.54
N VAL A 230 -15.84 30.49 -29.72
CA VAL A 230 -16.54 29.51 -28.88
C VAL A 230 -15.85 29.33 -27.52
N PHE A 231 -14.52 29.46 -27.47
CA PHE A 231 -13.71 29.11 -26.30
C PHE A 231 -13.85 30.09 -25.11
N ARG A 232 -14.37 31.32 -25.32
CA ARG A 232 -14.63 32.33 -24.27
C ARG A 232 -13.48 32.51 -23.26
N PHE A 233 -12.29 32.82 -23.75
CA PHE A 233 -11.05 32.91 -22.95
C PHE A 233 -11.17 33.73 -21.65
N LYS A 234 -11.81 34.91 -21.69
CA LYS A 234 -11.95 35.76 -20.49
C LYS A 234 -12.78 35.11 -19.37
N GLU A 235 -13.80 34.33 -19.72
CA GLU A 235 -14.61 33.59 -18.72
C GLU A 235 -13.81 32.40 -18.17
N GLN A 236 -13.04 31.73 -19.03
CA GLN A 236 -12.14 30.64 -18.60
C GLN A 236 -11.02 31.14 -17.68
N GLU A 237 -10.30 32.19 -18.05
CA GLU A 237 -9.23 32.79 -17.23
C GLU A 237 -9.76 33.16 -15.84
N ARG A 238 -10.91 33.85 -15.76
CA ARG A 238 -11.52 34.23 -14.48
C ARG A 238 -11.90 33.02 -13.60
N LEU A 239 -12.46 31.96 -14.20
CA LEU A 239 -12.77 30.73 -13.47
C LEU A 239 -11.52 30.06 -12.89
N HIS A 240 -10.41 30.08 -13.64
CA HIS A 240 -9.17 29.45 -13.17
C HIS A 240 -8.50 30.26 -12.06
N GLU A 241 -8.47 31.58 -12.17
CA GLU A 241 -7.95 32.49 -11.14
C GLU A 241 -8.73 32.42 -9.82
N GLU A 242 -10.05 32.60 -9.88
CA GLU A 242 -10.86 32.78 -8.68
C GLU A 242 -11.16 31.44 -7.97
N ILE A 243 -11.30 30.34 -8.73
CA ILE A 243 -11.82 29.07 -8.21
C ILE A 243 -10.75 27.97 -8.21
N ILE A 244 -10.02 27.80 -9.32
CA ILE A 244 -9.12 26.65 -9.47
C ILE A 244 -7.83 26.85 -8.67
N ASP A 245 -7.18 28.01 -8.78
CA ASP A 245 -5.92 28.26 -8.07
C ASP A 245 -6.12 28.29 -6.55
N THR A 246 -7.18 28.97 -6.10
CA THR A 246 -7.56 28.98 -4.68
C THR A 246 -7.98 27.59 -4.20
N GLY A 247 -8.65 26.81 -5.04
CA GLY A 247 -9.05 25.43 -4.75
C GLY A 247 -7.87 24.47 -4.62
N LEU A 248 -6.92 24.54 -5.57
CA LEU A 248 -5.68 23.75 -5.56
C LEU A 248 -4.80 24.12 -4.36
N ALA A 249 -4.59 25.41 -4.11
CA ALA A 249 -3.85 25.86 -2.93
C ALA A 249 -4.42 25.26 -1.64
N ARG A 250 -5.76 25.30 -1.48
CA ARG A 250 -6.45 24.73 -0.33
C ARG A 250 -6.33 23.20 -0.26
N LEU A 251 -6.34 22.50 -1.39
CA LEU A 251 -6.16 21.05 -1.45
C LEU A 251 -4.77 20.65 -0.95
N TYR A 252 -3.71 21.26 -1.49
CA TYR A 252 -2.34 20.97 -1.06
C TYR A 252 -2.08 21.43 0.39
N GLN A 253 -2.71 22.53 0.82
CA GLN A 253 -2.71 22.93 2.22
C GLN A 253 -3.32 21.85 3.13
N THR A 254 -4.38 21.18 2.69
CA THR A 254 -5.00 20.06 3.42
C THR A 254 -4.03 18.89 3.56
N HIS A 255 -3.26 18.56 2.52
CA HIS A 255 -2.23 17.51 2.61
C HIS A 255 -1.15 17.85 3.65
N LEU A 256 -0.72 19.12 3.72
CA LEU A 256 0.22 19.60 4.74
C LEU A 256 -0.37 19.55 6.16
N GLU A 257 -1.65 19.88 6.33
CA GLU A 257 -2.33 19.76 7.62
C GLU A 257 -2.43 18.30 8.10
N VAL A 258 -2.76 17.38 7.19
CA VAL A 258 -2.75 15.94 7.48
C VAL A 258 -1.36 15.49 7.89
N ALA A 259 -0.33 15.90 7.16
CA ALA A 259 1.07 15.62 7.49
C ALA A 259 1.46 16.12 8.89
N ARG A 260 1.02 17.33 9.25
CA ARG A 260 1.26 17.90 10.58
C ARG A 260 0.62 17.06 11.67
N ARG A 261 -0.62 16.61 11.50
CA ARG A 261 -1.31 15.74 12.47
C ARG A 261 -0.65 14.37 12.61
N ILE A 262 -0.13 13.80 11.51
CA ILE A 262 0.67 12.56 11.56
C ILE A 262 1.92 12.78 12.42
N ALA A 263 2.63 13.89 12.20
CA ALA A 263 3.81 14.22 12.98
C ALA A 263 3.50 14.47 14.47
N GLU A 264 2.41 15.17 14.77
CA GLU A 264 1.93 15.41 16.14
C GLU A 264 1.59 14.11 16.88
N ALA A 265 0.91 13.18 16.22
CA ALA A 265 0.63 11.84 16.77
C ALA A 265 1.92 11.06 17.05
N GLU A 266 2.98 11.37 16.33
CA GLU A 266 4.33 10.84 16.50
C GLU A 266 5.20 11.65 17.47
N GLY A 267 4.67 12.70 18.09
CA GLY A 267 5.39 13.55 19.06
C GLY A 267 6.41 14.49 18.43
N MET A 268 6.27 14.82 17.14
CA MET A 268 7.17 15.72 16.41
C MET A 268 6.46 16.99 15.94
N ASN A 269 7.15 18.12 16.02
CA ASN A 269 6.69 19.35 15.39
C ASN A 269 7.14 19.38 13.91
N LEU A 270 6.19 19.49 12.99
CA LEU A 270 6.44 19.52 11.55
C LEU A 270 6.21 20.93 11.01
N LYS A 271 7.28 21.59 10.55
CA LYS A 271 7.17 22.82 9.76
C LYS A 271 6.59 22.47 8.39
N THR A 272 5.64 23.26 7.91
CA THR A 272 4.98 23.03 6.61
C THR A 272 5.02 24.30 5.78
N THR A 273 5.34 24.18 4.49
CA THR A 273 5.39 25.33 3.56
C THR A 273 4.68 24.99 2.25
N LEU A 274 3.72 25.83 1.85
CA LEU A 274 3.04 25.72 0.56
C LEU A 274 3.78 26.59 -0.47
N LEU A 275 4.09 26.02 -1.63
CA LEU A 275 4.85 26.64 -2.71
C LEU A 275 3.94 26.83 -3.94
N ALA A 276 4.01 28.00 -4.57
CA ALA A 276 3.25 28.32 -5.77
C ALA A 276 4.18 28.35 -6.98
N GLY A 277 3.93 27.48 -7.96
CA GLY A 277 4.70 27.31 -9.18
C GLY A 277 4.87 25.85 -9.57
N ARG A 278 5.67 25.61 -10.61
CA ARG A 278 5.95 24.25 -11.09
C ARG A 278 6.63 23.43 -10.00
N ALA A 279 6.06 22.27 -9.67
CA ALA A 279 6.43 21.51 -8.48
C ALA A 279 7.93 21.19 -8.35
N ALA A 280 8.56 20.72 -9.43
CA ALA A 280 9.98 20.38 -9.41
C ALA A 280 10.86 21.63 -9.20
N ASP A 281 10.53 22.73 -9.87
CA ASP A 281 11.33 23.97 -9.85
C ASP A 281 11.25 24.63 -8.47
N GLU A 282 10.04 24.74 -7.90
CA GLU A 282 9.86 25.37 -6.58
C GLU A 282 10.41 24.51 -5.45
N VAL A 283 10.28 23.18 -5.50
CA VAL A 283 10.90 22.29 -4.50
C VAL A 283 12.42 22.37 -4.58
N LEU A 284 13.00 22.43 -5.78
CA LEU A 284 14.45 22.59 -5.96
C LEU A 284 14.92 23.93 -5.39
N LYS A 285 14.31 25.04 -5.80
CA LYS A 285 14.61 26.40 -5.31
C LYS A 285 14.48 26.52 -3.80
N TYR A 286 13.45 25.93 -3.22
CA TYR A 286 13.27 25.89 -1.77
C TYR A 286 14.35 25.03 -1.08
N GLY A 287 14.67 23.87 -1.66
CA GLY A 287 15.72 22.97 -1.19
C GLY A 287 17.10 23.63 -1.21
N GLU A 288 17.43 24.41 -2.23
CA GLU A 288 18.67 25.18 -2.29
C GLU A 288 18.75 26.23 -1.16
N LYS A 289 17.63 26.89 -0.85
CA LYS A 289 17.55 27.88 0.23
C LYS A 289 17.71 27.25 1.62
N VAL A 290 17.03 26.13 1.86
CA VAL A 290 17.04 25.45 3.17
C VAL A 290 18.30 24.61 3.36
N ASN A 291 18.92 24.16 2.25
CA ASN A 291 20.03 23.22 2.23
C ASN A 291 19.76 22.02 3.16
N PRO A 292 18.81 21.13 2.83
CA PRO A 292 18.49 19.99 3.67
C PRO A 292 19.60 18.94 3.60
N TRP A 293 19.70 18.13 4.66
CA TRP A 293 20.53 16.93 4.71
C TRP A 293 20.12 15.91 3.65
N MET A 294 18.81 15.79 3.45
CA MET A 294 18.23 14.99 2.39
C MET A 294 16.82 15.43 2.03
N LEU A 295 16.45 15.18 0.78
CA LEU A 295 15.10 15.34 0.24
C LEU A 295 14.41 13.98 0.11
N LEU A 296 13.21 13.84 0.66
CA LEU A 296 12.38 12.65 0.52
C LEU A 296 11.20 12.92 -0.42
N LEU A 297 10.97 11.97 -1.33
CA LEU A 297 9.95 12.05 -2.38
C LEU A 297 9.21 10.72 -2.48
N GLY A 298 7.93 10.75 -2.84
CA GLY A 298 7.26 9.57 -3.38
C GLY A 298 7.86 9.20 -4.75
N ARG A 299 7.92 7.91 -5.07
CA ARG A 299 8.42 7.43 -6.37
C ARG A 299 7.48 7.87 -7.49
N ILE A 300 6.19 7.69 -7.29
CA ILE A 300 5.12 8.19 -8.18
C ILE A 300 4.15 9.07 -7.40
N GLY A 301 3.49 9.97 -8.13
CA GLY A 301 2.58 10.97 -7.57
C GLY A 301 1.11 10.65 -7.77
N ILE A 302 0.22 11.57 -7.37
CA ILE A 302 -1.24 11.35 -7.35
C ILE A 302 -1.88 11.09 -8.73
N HIS A 303 -1.23 11.56 -9.80
CA HIS A 303 -1.66 11.35 -11.19
C HIS A 303 -1.02 10.11 -11.84
N SER A 304 -0.45 9.21 -11.04
CA SER A 304 0.24 8.03 -11.55
C SER A 304 -0.69 7.00 -12.18
N GLN A 305 -0.19 6.31 -13.20
CA GLN A 305 -0.81 5.11 -13.77
C GLN A 305 -0.07 3.85 -13.29
N GLU A 306 -0.73 2.70 -13.34
CA GLU A 306 -0.20 1.43 -12.82
C GLU A 306 1.13 0.99 -13.46
N GLU A 307 1.36 1.40 -14.71
CA GLU A 307 2.54 1.05 -15.51
C GLU A 307 3.73 2.00 -15.31
N MET A 308 3.56 3.11 -14.58
CA MET A 308 4.63 4.09 -14.37
C MET A 308 5.72 3.54 -13.44
N ASP A 309 6.98 3.81 -13.79
CA ASP A 309 8.16 3.42 -13.03
C ASP A 309 8.62 4.50 -12.05
N ILE A 310 8.65 5.75 -12.49
CA ILE A 310 9.01 6.92 -11.68
C ILE A 310 8.23 8.15 -12.17
N GLY A 311 7.83 9.03 -11.24
CA GLY A 311 7.21 10.30 -11.56
C GLY A 311 8.21 11.28 -12.20
N SER A 312 7.72 12.12 -13.11
CA SER A 312 8.55 13.13 -13.78
C SER A 312 9.19 14.13 -12.82
N VAL A 313 8.44 14.57 -11.81
CA VAL A 313 8.93 15.47 -10.73
C VAL A 313 10.01 14.78 -9.91
N THR A 314 9.78 13.52 -9.52
CA THR A 314 10.75 12.73 -8.75
C THR A 314 12.04 12.49 -9.53
N GLU A 315 11.94 12.09 -10.80
CA GLU A 315 13.12 11.90 -11.64
C GLU A 315 13.89 13.21 -11.84
N HIS A 316 13.18 14.33 -12.07
CA HIS A 316 13.80 15.64 -12.19
C HIS A 316 14.58 16.02 -10.92
N LEU A 317 13.94 15.95 -9.75
CA LEU A 317 14.57 16.31 -8.47
C LEU A 317 15.73 15.38 -8.12
N VAL A 318 15.63 14.08 -8.40
CA VAL A 318 16.75 13.14 -8.21
C VAL A 318 17.96 13.57 -9.04
N ARG A 319 17.76 14.07 -10.26
CA ARG A 319 18.83 14.57 -11.14
C ARG A 319 19.41 15.88 -10.63
N THR A 320 18.57 16.86 -10.28
CA THR A 320 18.99 18.25 -10.07
C THR A 320 19.24 18.64 -8.62
N ALA A 321 18.60 18.01 -7.64
CA ALA A 321 18.73 18.41 -6.23
C ALA A 321 20.19 18.31 -5.74
N PRO A 322 20.72 19.31 -5.01
CA PRO A 322 22.13 19.32 -4.57
C PRO A 322 22.40 18.43 -3.35
N CYS A 323 21.36 17.90 -2.71
CA CYS A 323 21.43 17.07 -1.50
C CYS A 323 21.16 15.59 -1.81
N ASN A 324 21.35 14.72 -0.82
CA ASN A 324 20.95 13.31 -0.92
C ASN A 324 19.44 13.19 -1.13
N VAL A 325 19.00 12.22 -1.94
CA VAL A 325 17.57 12.05 -2.25
C VAL A 325 17.12 10.64 -1.90
N LEU A 326 16.06 10.50 -1.11
CA LEU A 326 15.41 9.22 -0.86
C LEU A 326 14.08 9.17 -1.59
N VAL A 327 13.96 8.18 -2.47
CA VAL A 327 12.76 7.90 -3.26
C VAL A 327 12.00 6.77 -2.57
N GLY A 328 10.87 7.12 -1.95
CA GLY A 328 9.99 6.21 -1.23
C GLY A 328 9.02 5.50 -2.18
N SER A 329 8.94 4.18 -2.07
CA SER A 329 7.99 3.32 -2.79
C SER A 329 6.94 2.74 -1.85
N ARG A 330 7.13 2.90 -0.53
CA ARG A 330 6.14 2.51 0.47
C ARG A 330 4.87 3.34 0.33
N ARG A 331 3.73 2.65 0.28
CA ARG A 331 2.41 3.27 0.27
C ARG A 331 1.85 3.36 1.68
N PHE A 332 1.41 4.55 2.07
CA PHE A 332 0.71 4.80 3.31
C PHE A 332 -0.47 5.74 3.04
N MET A 333 -1.67 5.32 3.44
CA MET A 333 -2.85 6.19 3.43
C MET A 333 -3.15 6.62 4.86
N PRO A 334 -3.11 7.93 5.18
CA PRO A 334 -3.48 8.40 6.50
C PRO A 334 -4.94 8.04 6.84
N PRO A 335 -5.24 7.60 8.08
CA PRO A 335 -6.60 7.33 8.53
C PRO A 335 -7.53 8.52 8.30
N MET A 336 -8.79 8.24 7.95
CA MET A 336 -9.76 9.25 7.54
C MET A 336 -10.00 10.33 8.60
N GLU A 337 -9.88 9.99 9.87
CA GLU A 337 -10.03 10.91 11.00
C GLU A 337 -9.03 12.08 10.93
N LEU A 338 -7.84 11.83 10.37
CA LEU A 338 -6.78 12.84 10.23
C LEU A 338 -7.06 13.85 9.11
N TRP A 339 -7.89 13.50 8.13
CA TRP A 339 -8.31 14.40 7.05
C TRP A 339 -9.29 15.47 7.52
N GLY A 340 -9.73 15.40 8.78
CA GLY A 340 -10.58 16.39 9.44
C GLY A 340 -11.99 16.50 8.85
N ARG A 341 -12.87 17.23 9.57
CA ARG A 341 -14.17 17.66 9.04
C ARG A 341 -14.05 18.72 7.93
N SER A 342 -12.86 19.31 7.74
CA SER A 342 -12.59 20.51 6.94
C SER A 342 -12.10 20.25 5.51
N SER A 343 -11.67 19.02 5.18
CA SER A 343 -11.23 18.65 3.83
C SER A 343 -12.37 18.62 2.82
N LEU A 344 -13.59 18.34 3.29
CA LEU A 344 -14.78 18.25 2.47
C LEU A 344 -15.78 19.35 2.84
N LYS A 345 -16.11 20.22 1.89
CA LYS A 345 -17.24 21.15 2.05
C LYS A 345 -18.54 20.39 1.84
N TRP A 346 -19.51 20.57 2.72
CA TRP A 346 -20.85 20.01 2.55
C TRP A 346 -21.77 21.09 2.01
N THR A 347 -22.55 20.79 0.96
CA THR A 347 -23.64 21.69 0.58
C THR A 347 -24.74 21.66 1.64
N GLU A 348 -25.57 22.71 1.71
CA GLU A 348 -26.70 22.74 2.64
C GLU A 348 -27.65 21.56 2.41
N GLU A 349 -27.87 21.18 1.15
CA GLU A 349 -28.72 20.06 0.76
C GLU A 349 -28.11 18.71 1.17
N ALA A 350 -26.78 18.59 1.13
CA ALA A 350 -26.09 17.40 1.61
C ALA A 350 -26.21 17.27 3.13
N ASN A 351 -26.04 18.37 3.87
CA ASN A 351 -26.26 18.41 5.31
C ASN A 351 -27.71 18.07 5.66
N ALA A 352 -28.69 18.67 4.98
CA ALA A 352 -30.10 18.36 5.15
C ALA A 352 -30.41 16.89 4.82
N SER A 353 -29.73 16.30 3.85
CA SER A 353 -29.85 14.88 3.51
C SER A 353 -29.26 13.96 4.59
N LEU A 354 -28.12 14.33 5.17
CA LEU A 354 -27.53 13.60 6.30
C LEU A 354 -28.39 13.71 7.56
N SER A 355 -28.99 14.88 7.82
CA SER A 355 -29.88 15.09 8.97
C SER A 355 -31.17 14.26 8.91
N ARG A 356 -31.56 13.79 7.71
CA ARG A 356 -32.68 12.84 7.54
C ARG A 356 -32.33 11.41 7.92
N VAL A 357 -31.04 11.09 8.10
CA VAL A 357 -30.57 9.79 8.59
C VAL A 357 -30.72 9.77 10.12
N PRO A 358 -31.20 8.66 10.73
CA PRO A 358 -31.30 8.55 12.19
C PRO A 358 -29.96 8.82 12.89
N THR A 359 -30.00 9.53 14.02
CA THR A 359 -28.82 10.12 14.69
C THR A 359 -27.74 9.10 15.01
N GLU A 360 -28.14 7.88 15.41
CA GLU A 360 -27.25 6.75 15.69
C GLU A 360 -26.39 6.31 14.49
N TYR A 361 -26.84 6.57 13.25
CA TYR A 361 -26.12 6.20 12.02
C TYR A 361 -25.46 7.37 11.30
N GLN A 362 -25.72 8.61 11.71
CA GLN A 362 -25.14 9.79 11.05
C GLN A 362 -23.60 9.78 11.06
N GLY A 363 -22.98 9.27 12.13
CA GLY A 363 -21.53 9.11 12.22
C GLY A 363 -20.97 8.13 11.17
N ALA A 364 -21.59 6.94 11.06
CA ALA A 364 -21.18 5.91 10.11
C ALA A 364 -21.45 6.33 8.65
N MET A 365 -22.62 6.92 8.38
CA MET A 365 -22.98 7.45 7.07
C MET A 365 -22.01 8.55 6.62
N ARG A 366 -21.64 9.46 7.53
CA ARG A 366 -20.66 10.50 7.25
C ARG A 366 -19.31 9.91 6.88
N LEU A 367 -18.85 8.87 7.59
CA LEU A 367 -17.59 8.20 7.26
C LEU A 367 -17.65 7.53 5.87
N LEU A 368 -18.74 6.85 5.53
CA LEU A 368 -18.94 6.26 4.20
C LEU A 368 -18.92 7.33 3.10
N ILE A 369 -19.64 8.44 3.29
CA ILE A 369 -19.71 9.54 2.33
C ILE A 369 -18.33 10.18 2.15
N HIS A 370 -17.58 10.39 3.24
CA HIS A 370 -16.22 10.91 3.17
C HIS A 370 -15.30 9.94 2.39
N ARG A 371 -15.47 8.62 2.56
CA ARG A 371 -14.67 7.61 1.86
C ARG A 371 -14.95 7.66 0.36
N LEU A 372 -16.22 7.64 -0.02
CA LEU A 372 -16.65 7.72 -1.42
C LEU A 372 -16.25 9.05 -2.07
N ALA A 373 -16.30 10.16 -1.31
CA ALA A 373 -15.81 11.44 -1.78
C ALA A 373 -14.32 11.38 -2.13
N LEU A 374 -13.49 10.83 -1.24
CA LEU A 374 -12.05 10.73 -1.44
C LEU A 374 -11.68 9.75 -2.56
N GLU A 375 -12.28 8.56 -2.59
CA GLU A 375 -12.05 7.56 -3.65
C GLU A 375 -12.36 8.12 -5.05
N ARG A 376 -13.25 9.10 -5.14
CA ARG A 376 -13.65 9.75 -6.39
C ARG A 376 -13.08 11.16 -6.58
N GLY A 377 -12.23 11.61 -5.66
CA GLY A 377 -11.60 12.94 -5.74
C GLY A 377 -12.57 14.12 -5.58
N HIS A 378 -13.75 13.92 -4.97
CA HIS A 378 -14.67 15.00 -4.65
C HIS A 378 -14.19 15.79 -3.43
N SER A 379 -14.05 17.12 -3.58
CA SER A 379 -13.76 18.06 -2.48
C SER A 379 -15.03 18.67 -1.86
N VAL A 380 -16.19 18.44 -2.48
CA VAL A 380 -17.50 18.89 -2.02
C VAL A 380 -18.45 17.70 -1.95
N VAL A 381 -19.07 17.49 -0.79
CA VAL A 381 -20.14 16.52 -0.60
C VAL A 381 -21.46 17.16 -1.00
N THR A 382 -22.05 16.63 -2.06
CA THR A 382 -23.37 17.03 -2.59
C THR A 382 -24.46 16.06 -2.12
N ALA A 383 -25.72 16.49 -2.18
CA ALA A 383 -26.85 15.61 -1.89
C ALA A 383 -26.89 14.35 -2.78
N SER A 384 -26.37 14.42 -4.01
CA SER A 384 -26.23 13.26 -4.89
C SER A 384 -25.26 12.23 -4.32
N LEU A 385 -24.11 12.65 -3.79
CA LEU A 385 -23.15 11.76 -3.16
C LEU A 385 -23.70 11.13 -1.86
N VAL A 386 -24.47 11.89 -1.08
CA VAL A 386 -25.20 11.36 0.09
C VAL A 386 -26.21 10.30 -0.34
N SER A 387 -26.96 10.57 -1.40
CA SER A 387 -27.96 9.64 -1.95
C SER A 387 -27.31 8.37 -2.50
N GLU A 388 -26.14 8.50 -3.09
CA GLU A 388 -25.37 7.39 -3.61
C GLU A 388 -24.75 6.54 -2.51
N ALA A 389 -24.20 7.16 -1.46
CA ALA A 389 -23.76 6.44 -0.26
C ALA A 389 -24.92 5.70 0.41
N ALA A 390 -26.11 6.30 0.43
CA ALA A 390 -27.32 5.62 0.90
C ALA A 390 -27.75 4.49 -0.06
N ALA A 391 -27.52 4.63 -1.37
CA ALA A 391 -27.85 3.63 -2.37
C ALA A 391 -26.86 2.46 -2.39
N SER A 392 -25.57 2.68 -2.11
CA SER A 392 -24.58 1.61 -1.98
C SER A 392 -24.88 0.71 -0.78
N LEU A 393 -25.59 1.24 0.23
CA LEU A 393 -26.12 0.49 1.37
C LEU A 393 -27.45 -0.23 1.08
N ARG A 394 -28.06 -0.05 -0.11
CA ARG A 394 -29.30 -0.77 -0.48
C ARG A 394 -28.97 -2.15 -1.05
N PRO A 395 -29.66 -3.22 -0.61
CA PRO A 395 -29.54 -4.53 -1.21
C PRO A 395 -30.12 -4.51 -2.63
N ALA A 396 -29.60 -5.38 -3.50
CA ALA A 396 -30.11 -5.56 -4.86
C ALA A 396 -31.63 -5.84 -4.82
N ARG A 397 -32.38 -5.12 -5.68
CA ARG A 397 -33.85 -5.01 -5.69
C ARG A 397 -34.58 -6.29 -5.30
N GLY A 398 -35.46 -6.19 -4.29
CA GLY A 398 -36.44 -7.22 -3.93
C GLY A 398 -36.72 -7.38 -2.43
N ALA A 399 -35.93 -6.77 -1.54
CA ALA A 399 -36.17 -6.79 -0.10
C ALA A 399 -36.31 -5.36 0.43
N ALA A 400 -37.49 -4.77 0.22
CA ALA A 400 -37.87 -3.53 0.87
C ALA A 400 -38.80 -3.87 2.03
N GLU A 401 -38.23 -4.23 3.18
CA GLU A 401 -39.01 -4.22 4.43
C GLU A 401 -38.21 -3.99 5.73
N SER A 402 -36.88 -3.94 5.72
CA SER A 402 -36.15 -3.33 6.86
C SER A 402 -34.88 -2.62 6.38
N MET A 403 -34.99 -1.29 6.21
CA MET A 403 -33.87 -0.40 5.88
C MET A 403 -32.71 -0.51 6.91
N HIS A 404 -33.02 -1.02 8.11
CA HIS A 404 -32.15 -1.17 9.27
C HIS A 404 -31.19 -2.38 9.16
N GLU A 405 -31.68 -3.52 8.68
CA GLU A 405 -30.92 -4.78 8.63
C GLU A 405 -30.01 -4.85 7.38
N ALA A 406 -30.51 -4.29 6.28
CA ALA A 406 -29.78 -4.07 5.05
C ALA A 406 -28.57 -3.15 5.23
N ALA A 407 -28.74 -2.00 5.89
CA ALA A 407 -27.68 -1.03 6.12
C ALA A 407 -26.58 -1.59 7.03
N LEU A 408 -26.95 -2.36 8.07
CA LEU A 408 -26.02 -3.05 8.96
C LEU A 408 -25.21 -4.12 8.21
N THR A 409 -25.87 -4.89 7.33
CA THR A 409 -25.22 -5.95 6.55
C THR A 409 -24.20 -5.38 5.56
N VAL A 410 -24.52 -4.28 4.88
CA VAL A 410 -23.59 -3.63 3.94
C VAL A 410 -22.48 -2.88 4.68
N ALA A 411 -22.75 -2.26 5.83
CA ALA A 411 -21.72 -1.65 6.68
C ALA A 411 -20.72 -2.71 7.21
N LEU A 412 -21.20 -3.90 7.55
CA LEU A 412 -20.36 -5.04 7.94
C LEU A 412 -19.58 -5.63 6.75
N GLN A 413 -20.15 -5.63 5.53
CA GLN A 413 -19.47 -6.08 4.31
C GLN A 413 -18.39 -5.10 3.80
N ALA A 414 -18.57 -3.79 4.03
CA ALA A 414 -17.58 -2.75 3.71
C ALA A 414 -16.35 -2.75 4.65
N LEU A 415 -16.41 -3.56 5.72
CA LEU A 415 -15.39 -3.74 6.75
C LEU A 415 -14.83 -5.17 6.74
N HIS A 416 -14.35 -5.69 5.60
CA HIS A 416 -13.14 -6.54 5.45
C HIS A 416 -13.24 -7.58 4.31
N PRO A 417 -12.15 -7.78 3.55
CA PRO A 417 -11.77 -9.06 2.95
C PRO A 417 -11.03 -9.96 3.97
N GLU A 418 -11.43 -11.24 3.99
CA GLU A 418 -10.72 -12.45 4.48
C GLU A 418 -10.61 -12.76 5.99
N ALA A 419 -10.48 -14.07 6.30
CA ALA A 419 -11.08 -14.80 7.42
C ALA A 419 -10.14 -15.11 8.62
N GLY A 420 -10.67 -15.02 9.84
CA GLY A 420 -10.01 -15.45 11.09
C GLY A 420 -11.00 -15.49 12.28
N THR A 421 -10.62 -16.18 13.38
CA THR A 421 -11.42 -16.35 14.62
C THR A 421 -11.87 -15.02 15.19
N ILE A 422 -13.15 -14.91 15.57
CA ILE A 422 -13.79 -13.66 15.97
C ILE A 422 -14.12 -13.68 17.47
N TYR A 423 -13.65 -12.67 18.19
CA TYR A 423 -13.98 -12.36 19.57
C TYR A 423 -14.93 -11.16 19.60
N LEU A 424 -16.13 -11.33 20.16
CA LEU A 424 -17.17 -10.31 20.22
C LEU A 424 -17.32 -9.76 21.64
N CYS A 425 -17.12 -8.45 21.80
CA CYS A 425 -17.33 -7.78 23.09
C CYS A 425 -18.81 -7.80 23.47
N ASN A 426 -19.16 -8.42 24.61
CA ASN A 426 -20.54 -8.50 25.07
C ASN A 426 -21.17 -7.13 25.43
N GLY A 427 -20.34 -6.11 25.69
CA GLY A 427 -20.84 -4.78 26.09
C GLY A 427 -21.19 -3.86 24.92
N CYS A 428 -20.42 -3.88 23.83
CA CYS A 428 -20.60 -2.94 22.72
C CYS A 428 -20.52 -3.58 21.33
N GLY A 429 -20.43 -4.91 21.25
CA GLY A 429 -20.37 -5.64 19.99
C GLY A 429 -19.05 -5.50 19.22
N HIS A 430 -18.00 -4.91 19.82
CA HIS A 430 -16.69 -4.80 19.16
C HIS A 430 -16.13 -6.18 18.83
N ALA A 431 -15.90 -6.43 17.54
CA ALA A 431 -15.32 -7.67 17.04
C ALA A 431 -13.80 -7.51 16.91
N SER A 432 -13.04 -8.38 17.56
CA SER A 432 -11.59 -8.51 17.41
C SER A 432 -11.25 -9.85 16.79
N ARG A 433 -10.14 -9.94 16.05
CA ARG A 433 -9.71 -11.16 15.37
C ARG A 433 -8.35 -11.61 15.85
N GLU A 434 -8.15 -12.93 15.83
CA GLU A 434 -6.88 -13.64 16.13
C GLU A 434 -6.43 -13.58 17.60
N ILE A 435 -6.57 -12.45 18.29
CA ILE A 435 -6.14 -12.27 19.69
C ILE A 435 -7.31 -11.72 20.50
N ARG A 436 -7.66 -12.39 21.61
CA ARG A 436 -8.67 -11.88 22.55
C ARG A 436 -8.16 -10.58 23.21
N PRO A 437 -8.83 -9.43 23.04
CA PRO A 437 -8.41 -8.19 23.69
C PRO A 437 -8.52 -8.32 25.22
N THR A 438 -7.51 -7.87 25.97
CA THR A 438 -7.57 -7.79 27.44
C THR A 438 -8.53 -6.72 27.94
N ILE A 439 -8.76 -5.67 27.14
CA ILE A 439 -9.72 -4.59 27.39
C ILE A 439 -10.33 -4.20 26.03
N CYS A 440 -11.65 -4.00 26.00
CA CYS A 440 -12.33 -3.54 24.80
C CYS A 440 -11.86 -2.12 24.42
N PRO A 441 -11.33 -1.88 23.20
CA PRO A 441 -10.83 -0.57 22.81
C PRO A 441 -11.94 0.49 22.72
N VAL A 442 -13.19 0.04 22.54
CA VAL A 442 -14.38 0.90 22.38
C VAL A 442 -14.99 1.27 23.74
N CYS A 443 -15.46 0.28 24.51
CA CYS A 443 -16.19 0.54 25.75
C CYS A 443 -15.39 0.28 27.03
N LYS A 444 -14.12 -0.09 26.92
CA LYS A 444 -13.22 -0.41 28.04
C LYS A 444 -13.66 -1.61 28.91
N ALA A 445 -14.62 -2.41 28.47
CA ALA A 445 -15.02 -3.64 29.16
C ALA A 445 -13.85 -4.66 29.25
N PRO A 446 -13.75 -5.44 30.34
CA PRO A 446 -12.69 -6.42 30.52
C PRO A 446 -12.77 -7.55 29.48
N GLY A 447 -11.61 -8.03 29.04
CA GLY A 447 -11.44 -9.02 27.98
C GLY A 447 -12.09 -10.38 28.22
N GLU A 448 -12.36 -10.71 29.48
CA GLU A 448 -13.07 -11.92 29.89
C GLU A 448 -14.53 -11.94 29.40
N GLY A 449 -15.12 -10.78 29.12
CA GLY A 449 -16.48 -10.64 28.59
C GLY A 449 -16.60 -10.77 27.07
N PHE A 450 -15.62 -11.32 26.36
CA PHE A 450 -15.67 -11.53 24.91
C PHE A 450 -16.18 -12.94 24.55
N LEU A 451 -17.23 -13.00 23.73
CA LEU A 451 -17.78 -14.22 23.14
C LEU A 451 -16.87 -14.70 22.01
N THR A 452 -16.58 -16.00 21.95
CA THR A 452 -15.73 -16.60 20.91
C THR A 452 -16.60 -17.49 20.03
N VAL A 453 -16.47 -17.39 18.70
CA VAL A 453 -17.26 -18.20 17.77
C VAL A 453 -16.32 -18.94 16.82
N GLU A 454 -16.35 -20.28 16.86
CA GLU A 454 -15.49 -21.15 16.04
C GLU A 454 -16.28 -22.04 15.07
N ALA A 455 -15.73 -22.29 13.88
CA ALA A 455 -16.33 -23.15 12.87
C ALA A 455 -16.48 -24.62 13.31
N ALA A 456 -15.67 -25.09 14.26
CA ALA A 456 -15.73 -26.44 14.81
C ALA A 456 -16.99 -26.71 15.65
N GLU A 457 -17.56 -25.68 16.29
CA GLU A 457 -18.76 -25.82 17.13
C GLU A 457 -20.03 -26.11 16.29
N LEU A 458 -20.09 -25.56 15.08
CA LEU A 458 -21.14 -25.83 14.09
C LEU A 458 -21.11 -27.28 13.59
N GLU A 459 -19.92 -27.87 13.41
CA GLU A 459 -19.80 -29.29 13.02
C GLU A 459 -20.16 -30.25 14.17
N ALA A 460 -19.82 -29.90 15.41
CA ALA A 460 -20.18 -30.68 16.59
C ALA A 460 -21.70 -30.68 16.85
N ALA A 461 -22.37 -29.55 16.62
CA ALA A 461 -23.83 -29.45 16.69
C ALA A 461 -24.52 -30.37 15.66
N ALA A 462 -24.03 -30.39 14.42
CA ALA A 462 -24.60 -31.25 13.37
C ALA A 462 -24.41 -32.76 13.65
N ARG A 463 -23.30 -33.17 14.28
CA ARG A 463 -23.10 -34.57 14.71
C ARG A 463 -24.08 -34.99 15.81
N ARG A 464 -24.39 -34.09 16.77
CA ARG A 464 -25.42 -34.33 17.81
C ARG A 464 -26.83 -34.47 17.22
N GLN A 465 -27.08 -33.89 16.05
CA GLN A 465 -28.35 -33.93 15.32
C GLN A 465 -28.47 -35.13 14.35
N GLY A 466 -27.86 -36.27 14.70
CA GLY A 466 -28.00 -37.54 13.98
C GLY A 466 -27.06 -37.75 12.80
N GLY A 467 -26.03 -36.90 12.65
CA GLY A 467 -25.00 -37.00 11.61
C GLY A 467 -25.21 -36.04 10.44
N VAL A 468 -24.25 -36.00 9.51
CA VAL A 468 -24.25 -35.09 8.36
C VAL A 468 -24.47 -35.88 7.08
N GLU A 469 -25.49 -35.50 6.32
CA GLU A 469 -25.78 -36.03 4.99
C GLU A 469 -25.47 -34.98 3.92
N VAL A 470 -24.97 -35.43 2.78
CA VAL A 470 -24.63 -34.56 1.67
C VAL A 470 -25.69 -34.75 0.59
N GLU A 471 -26.49 -33.71 0.35
CA GLU A 471 -27.47 -33.71 -0.73
C GLU A 471 -27.11 -32.67 -1.78
N GLU A 472 -27.46 -32.97 -3.03
CA GLU A 472 -27.29 -32.06 -4.16
C GLU A 472 -28.38 -30.99 -4.11
N ALA A 473 -27.95 -29.72 -4.08
CA ALA A 473 -28.83 -28.57 -4.14
C ALA A 473 -29.43 -28.41 -5.54
N PHE A 474 -30.45 -27.57 -5.67
CA PHE A 474 -31.18 -27.38 -6.93
C PHE A 474 -30.30 -26.88 -8.10
N ASP A 475 -29.15 -26.29 -7.81
CA ASP A 475 -28.16 -25.79 -8.79
C ASP A 475 -26.98 -26.76 -9.03
N GLY A 476 -27.10 -28.02 -8.61
CA GLY A 476 -26.10 -29.08 -8.83
C GLY A 476 -24.93 -29.07 -7.85
N ARG A 477 -24.95 -28.22 -6.81
CA ARG A 477 -23.87 -28.14 -5.80
C ARG A 477 -24.18 -28.99 -4.59
N ARG A 478 -23.18 -29.71 -4.08
CA ARG A 478 -23.32 -30.56 -2.89
C ARG A 478 -23.36 -29.70 -1.61
N LEU A 479 -24.46 -29.76 -0.87
CA LEU A 479 -24.63 -29.11 0.43
C LEU A 479 -24.68 -30.15 1.55
N ARG A 480 -24.12 -29.80 2.70
CA ARG A 480 -24.07 -30.65 3.89
C ARG A 480 -25.22 -30.28 4.82
N TRP A 481 -26.05 -31.25 5.17
CA TRP A 481 -27.20 -31.10 6.06
C TRP A 481 -27.04 -31.97 7.28
N ALA A 482 -27.46 -31.47 8.45
CA ALA A 482 -27.73 -32.34 9.58
C ALA A 482 -28.92 -33.26 9.22
N ARG A 483 -28.82 -34.54 9.58
CA ARG A 483 -29.86 -35.53 9.25
C ARG A 483 -31.22 -35.15 9.83
N ALA A 484 -31.26 -34.60 11.05
CA ALA A 484 -32.49 -34.08 11.65
C ALA A 484 -33.08 -32.90 10.85
N ALA A 485 -32.24 -32.03 10.28
CA ALA A 485 -32.69 -30.90 9.46
C ALA A 485 -33.41 -31.37 8.19
N LEU A 486 -32.87 -32.40 7.52
CA LEU A 486 -33.56 -33.04 6.39
C LEU A 486 -34.85 -33.74 6.83
N GLY A 487 -34.87 -34.35 8.02
CA GLY A 487 -36.06 -34.95 8.61
C GLY A 487 -37.20 -33.94 8.79
N ALA A 488 -36.89 -32.77 9.39
CA ALA A 488 -37.86 -31.69 9.58
C ALA A 488 -38.41 -31.16 8.25
N LEU A 489 -37.56 -31.07 7.22
CA LEU A 489 -37.99 -30.68 5.88
C LEU A 489 -38.88 -31.75 5.23
N ARG A 490 -38.57 -33.04 5.40
CA ARG A 490 -39.38 -34.15 4.84
C ARG A 490 -40.77 -34.26 5.48
N ALA A 491 -40.93 -33.79 6.70
CA ALA A 491 -42.21 -33.77 7.44
C ALA A 491 -43.21 -32.72 6.93
N VAL A 492 -42.84 -31.84 5.98
CA VAL A 492 -43.78 -30.89 5.37
C VAL A 492 -44.64 -31.60 4.33
N ASP A 493 -45.93 -31.82 4.60
CA ASP A 493 -46.80 -32.69 3.78
C ASP A 493 -46.96 -32.23 2.32
N ASP A 494 -47.07 -30.91 2.05
CA ASP A 494 -47.21 -30.38 0.69
C ASP A 494 -45.88 -30.40 -0.09
N PRO A 495 -45.76 -31.14 -1.22
CA PRO A 495 -44.52 -31.21 -2.01
C PRO A 495 -44.07 -29.86 -2.58
N GLY A 496 -45.02 -28.97 -2.93
CA GLY A 496 -44.72 -27.65 -3.46
C GLY A 496 -44.10 -26.72 -2.41
N GLN A 497 -44.69 -26.70 -1.22
CA GLN A 497 -44.21 -25.95 -0.06
C GLN A 497 -42.88 -26.50 0.44
N ARG A 498 -42.71 -27.83 0.50
CA ARG A 498 -41.45 -28.49 0.85
C ARG A 498 -40.30 -28.03 -0.05
N ARG A 499 -40.52 -27.97 -1.37
CA ARG A 499 -39.51 -27.51 -2.34
C ARG A 499 -39.17 -26.02 -2.14
N ARG A 500 -40.17 -25.17 -1.90
CA ARG A 500 -39.94 -23.73 -1.61
C ARG A 500 -39.16 -23.54 -0.31
N MET A 501 -39.49 -24.29 0.73
CA MET A 501 -38.79 -24.22 2.02
C MET A 501 -37.35 -24.70 1.90
N ARG A 502 -37.09 -25.77 1.15
CA ARG A 502 -35.73 -26.25 0.88
C ARG A 502 -34.86 -25.16 0.26
N LEU A 503 -35.34 -24.52 -0.80
CA LEU A 503 -34.60 -23.45 -1.48
C LEU A 503 -34.30 -22.27 -0.54
N ARG A 504 -35.22 -21.95 0.38
CA ARG A 504 -35.05 -20.86 1.33
C ARG A 504 -34.00 -21.21 2.40
N VAL A 505 -34.02 -22.44 2.93
CA VAL A 505 -33.00 -22.93 3.86
C VAL A 505 -31.62 -22.99 3.20
N GLU A 506 -31.53 -23.50 1.97
CA GLU A 506 -30.27 -23.55 1.21
C GLU A 506 -29.71 -22.14 0.94
N LYS A 507 -30.57 -21.17 0.61
CA LYS A 507 -30.19 -19.77 0.41
C LYS A 507 -29.71 -19.12 1.71
N GLU A 508 -30.44 -19.29 2.81
CA GLU A 508 -30.09 -18.81 4.15
C GLU A 508 -28.73 -19.35 4.62
N ALA A 509 -28.52 -20.66 4.46
CA ALA A 509 -27.26 -21.30 4.82
C ALA A 509 -26.08 -20.79 3.99
N ARG A 510 -26.30 -20.51 2.70
CA ARG A 510 -25.29 -19.91 1.80
C ARG A 510 -24.97 -18.47 2.17
N LEU A 511 -25.99 -17.66 2.47
CA LEU A 511 -25.82 -16.28 2.92
C LEU A 511 -25.03 -16.23 4.23
N LYS A 512 -25.33 -17.16 5.15
CA LYS A 512 -24.64 -17.32 6.43
C LYS A 512 -23.32 -18.12 6.33
N LYS A 513 -22.93 -18.55 5.12
CA LYS A 513 -21.75 -19.38 4.80
C LYS A 513 -21.54 -20.56 5.76
N LEU A 514 -22.63 -21.20 6.16
CA LEU A 514 -22.58 -22.32 7.09
C LEU A 514 -21.99 -23.55 6.41
N SER A 515 -21.03 -24.18 7.06
CA SER A 515 -20.41 -25.43 6.60
C SER A 515 -21.39 -26.60 6.63
N VAL A 516 -22.40 -26.56 7.52
CA VAL A 516 -23.48 -27.54 7.64
C VAL A 516 -24.80 -26.84 7.97
N ILE A 517 -25.88 -27.28 7.32
CA ILE A 517 -27.25 -26.82 7.59
C ILE A 517 -27.78 -27.54 8.83
N THR A 518 -28.05 -26.81 9.90
CA THR A 518 -28.53 -27.40 11.17
C THR A 518 -30.06 -27.40 11.25
N LEU A 519 -30.57 -28.17 12.22
CA LEU A 519 -31.99 -28.29 12.50
C LEU A 519 -32.61 -26.94 12.92
N GLU A 520 -31.89 -26.14 13.70
CA GLU A 520 -32.35 -24.83 14.20
C GLU A 520 -32.61 -23.86 13.05
N LEU A 521 -31.69 -23.79 12.09
CA LEU A 521 -31.87 -22.97 10.89
C LEU A 521 -33.08 -23.44 10.08
N THR A 522 -33.25 -24.75 9.95
CA THR A 522 -34.36 -25.33 9.19
C THR A 522 -35.70 -25.02 9.84
N HIS A 523 -35.81 -25.14 11.17
CA HIS A 523 -37.04 -24.77 11.88
C HIS A 523 -37.35 -23.29 11.82
N HIS A 524 -36.34 -22.44 11.94
CA HIS A 524 -36.52 -21.00 11.83
C HIS A 524 -37.17 -20.65 10.47
N VAL A 525 -36.65 -21.22 9.38
CA VAL A 525 -37.22 -20.99 8.04
C VAL A 525 -38.61 -21.61 7.87
N LEU A 526 -38.88 -22.77 8.47
CA LEU A 526 -40.20 -23.41 8.41
C LEU A 526 -41.27 -22.61 9.18
N GLN A 527 -40.91 -21.97 10.30
CA GLN A 527 -41.81 -21.18 11.13
C GLN A 527 -42.15 -19.81 10.52
N GLU A 528 -41.24 -19.23 9.73
CA GLU A 528 -41.44 -17.96 9.01
C GLU A 528 -42.22 -18.08 7.70
N ALA A 529 -42.71 -19.27 7.36
CA ALA A 529 -43.48 -19.50 6.15
C ALA A 529 -44.99 -19.38 6.42
N PRO A 530 -45.70 -18.40 5.83
CA PRO A 530 -47.14 -18.27 6.04
C PRO A 530 -47.88 -19.53 5.50
N GLY A 531 -48.64 -20.19 6.37
CA GLY A 531 -49.47 -21.36 6.04
C GLY A 531 -48.85 -22.75 6.25
N ALA A 532 -47.77 -22.90 7.02
CA ALA A 532 -47.21 -24.21 7.34
C ALA A 532 -47.98 -24.89 8.50
N ASN A 533 -48.92 -25.79 8.19
CA ASN A 533 -49.36 -26.80 9.16
C ASN A 533 -48.23 -27.82 9.29
N VAL A 534 -47.34 -27.62 10.26
CA VAL A 534 -46.36 -28.62 10.66
C VAL A 534 -47.07 -29.59 11.58
N SER A 535 -47.48 -30.75 11.05
CA SER A 535 -47.97 -31.87 11.84
C SER A 535 -46.85 -32.29 12.80
N GLN A 536 -47.01 -32.04 14.10
CA GLN A 536 -46.05 -32.49 15.10
C GLN A 536 -45.96 -34.03 15.05
N PRO A 537 -44.77 -34.64 15.06
CA PRO A 537 -44.66 -36.07 15.33
C PRO A 537 -45.22 -36.31 16.74
N GLN A 538 -46.27 -37.14 16.84
CA GLN A 538 -46.74 -37.63 18.12
C GLN A 538 -45.57 -38.32 18.84
N PRO A 539 -45.26 -37.98 20.10
CA PRO A 539 -44.36 -38.79 20.89
C PRO A 539 -45.01 -40.17 21.03
N SER A 540 -44.27 -41.22 20.69
CA SER A 540 -44.64 -42.59 21.05
C SER A 540 -44.80 -42.65 22.57
N LEU A 541 -46.05 -42.74 23.01
CA LEU A 541 -46.41 -43.28 24.32
C LEU A 541 -45.95 -44.74 24.32
N ASP A 542 -44.77 -44.99 24.86
CA ASP A 542 -44.39 -46.25 25.50
C ASP A 542 -42.95 -46.12 26.03
N ALA A 543 -42.83 -45.61 27.25
CA ALA A 543 -41.85 -46.06 28.26
C ALA A 543 -41.87 -45.09 29.46
N GLN A 544 -42.75 -45.35 30.43
CA GLN A 544 -42.42 -45.23 31.86
C GLN A 544 -43.60 -45.70 32.73
N GLU A 545 -43.81 -47.02 32.80
CA GLU A 545 -44.38 -47.65 33.99
C GLU A 545 -43.67 -48.98 34.25
N THR A 546 -42.55 -48.91 34.97
CA THR A 546 -42.17 -49.98 35.91
C THR A 546 -41.75 -49.31 37.21
N GLY A 547 -42.62 -49.36 38.22
CA GLY A 547 -42.36 -48.67 39.47
C GLY A 547 -43.39 -48.80 40.59
N LYS A 548 -44.03 -49.98 40.79
CA LYS A 548 -44.16 -50.71 42.08
C LYS A 548 -45.34 -51.69 42.12
N THR A 549 -44.98 -52.95 42.34
CA THR A 549 -45.72 -54.12 42.86
C THR A 549 -46.40 -53.87 44.21
N PRO A 550 -47.29 -54.76 44.72
CA PRO A 550 -47.62 -56.13 44.30
C PRO A 550 -48.97 -56.31 43.59
#